data_AF-A0A963P9U7-F1
#
_entry.id   AF-A0A963P9U7-F1
#
_cell.length_a   1.000
_cell.length_b   1.000
_cell.length_c   1.000
_cell.angle_alpha   90.00
_cell.angle_beta   90.00
_cell.angle_gamma   90.00
#
_symmetry.space_group_name_H-M   'P 1'
#
loop_
_entity.id
_entity.type
_entity.pdbx_description
1 polymer ?
#
loop_
_entity_poly.entity_id
_entity_poly.type
_entity_poly.pdbx_seq_one_letter_code
_entity_poly.pdbx_strand_id
1 'polypeptide(L)'
;MQHLSRWLIGAVLIAGLAGIGYLWWQKQQPPALAPIAEAPAAAPPVAAPETMAQAPESAASEPANYPIEAIAPAPGASAALPPIVAEDDNAVRNAVTELLGREQALSFLDLSDFARRIVATVDNLARGHAASRLWPVAPAPARFLVVEKDGVEYIAGGNGERYNAFVRFVTAIDSDAAVALYVRMYPLLQKAYEDLGYPGKYFNNRLVEVIDQLLQTPEPSEPIQVTLMRVKGPIAEKRPWIRYEYADPTLEARPAGQKIMLRMGLRNTAALKAKLRDLRKRVAGRTIN
;
A
#
# COMPACT_ATOMS: atom_id res chain seq x y z
N MET A 1 0.52 -39.26 51.32
CA MET A 1 0.43 -39.40 49.84
C MET A 1 0.08 -38.09 49.10
N GLN A 2 -0.53 -37.06 49.74
CA GLN A 2 -0.91 -35.81 49.06
C GLN A 2 0.24 -34.86 48.69
N HIS A 3 1.39 -34.92 49.38
CA HIS A 3 2.55 -34.08 49.05
C HIS A 3 3.31 -34.55 47.79
N LEU A 4 3.32 -35.85 47.49
CA LEU A 4 3.99 -36.41 46.32
C LEU A 4 3.29 -35.99 45.00
N SER A 5 1.96 -35.94 45.02
CA SER A 5 1.15 -35.52 43.86
C SER A 5 1.33 -34.03 43.52
N ARG A 6 1.46 -33.16 44.53
CA ARG A 6 1.70 -31.72 44.33
C ARG A 6 3.09 -31.43 43.73
N TRP A 7 4.10 -32.19 44.15
CA TRP A 7 5.46 -32.08 43.59
C TRP A 7 5.54 -32.57 42.14
N LEU A 8 4.83 -33.66 41.80
CA LEU A 8 4.76 -34.15 40.43
C LEU A 8 4.06 -33.16 39.48
N ILE A 9 2.97 -32.51 39.92
CA ILE A 9 2.28 -31.50 39.12
C ILE A 9 3.18 -30.27 38.91
N GLY A 10 3.89 -29.83 39.97
CA GLY A 10 4.87 -28.75 39.86
C GLY A 10 6.01 -29.05 38.88
N ALA A 11 6.55 -30.27 38.93
CA ALA A 11 7.61 -30.71 38.02
C ALA A 11 7.15 -30.73 36.55
N VAL A 12 5.92 -31.21 36.29
CA VAL A 12 5.35 -31.24 34.93
C VAL A 12 5.11 -29.83 34.39
N LEU A 13 4.63 -28.89 35.21
CA LEU A 13 4.43 -27.50 34.80
C LEU A 13 5.76 -26.81 34.47
N ILE A 14 6.79 -27.04 35.28
CA ILE A 14 8.14 -26.49 35.02
C ILE A 14 8.73 -27.09 33.74
N ALA A 15 8.59 -28.40 33.51
CA ALA A 15 9.04 -29.04 32.29
C ALA A 15 8.27 -28.53 31.05
N GLY A 16 6.97 -28.28 31.17
CA GLY A 16 6.15 -27.71 30.09
C GLY A 16 6.58 -26.27 29.74
N LEU A 17 6.80 -25.43 30.75
CA LEU A 17 7.27 -24.05 30.53
C LEU A 17 8.69 -24.02 29.96
N ALA A 18 9.58 -24.89 30.43
CA ALA A 18 10.93 -25.04 29.87
C ALA A 18 10.88 -25.53 28.41
N GLY A 19 9.98 -26.46 28.08
CA GLY A 19 9.79 -26.94 26.71
C GLY A 19 9.27 -25.86 25.76
N ILE A 20 8.28 -25.06 26.19
CA ILE A 20 7.76 -23.93 25.40
C ILE A 20 8.85 -22.86 25.21
N GLY A 21 9.62 -22.56 26.25
CA GLY A 21 10.76 -21.63 26.18
C GLY A 21 11.85 -22.12 25.22
N TYR A 22 12.19 -23.42 25.28
CA TYR A 22 13.15 -24.03 24.37
C TYR A 22 12.69 -23.97 22.91
N LEU A 23 11.41 -24.28 22.63
CA LEU A 23 10.85 -24.18 21.28
C LEU A 23 10.78 -22.74 20.75
N TRP A 24 10.54 -21.77 21.63
CA TRP A 24 10.56 -20.36 21.27
C TRP A 24 11.99 -19.85 21.00
N TRP A 25 12.96 -20.28 21.80
CA TRP A 25 14.37 -19.96 21.59
C TRP A 25 14.94 -20.61 20.32
N GLN A 26 14.57 -21.86 20.03
CA GLN A 26 14.96 -22.56 18.80
C GLN A 26 14.43 -21.87 17.54
N LYS A 27 13.22 -21.26 17.61
CA LYS A 27 12.69 -20.44 16.51
C LYS A 27 13.41 -19.11 16.31
N GLN A 28 14.17 -18.65 17.30
CA GLN A 28 14.90 -17.38 17.24
C GLN A 28 16.38 -17.51 16.94
N GLN A 29 16.93 -18.73 16.89
CA GLN A 29 18.30 -18.90 16.42
C GLN A 29 18.33 -18.65 14.90
N PRO A 30 19.06 -17.62 14.44
CA PRO A 30 19.35 -17.48 13.02
C PRO A 30 20.06 -18.76 12.55
N PRO A 31 19.81 -19.24 11.33
CA PRO A 31 20.51 -20.43 10.84
C PRO A 31 22.02 -20.20 10.93
N ALA A 32 22.73 -21.18 11.50
CA ALA A 32 24.19 -21.16 11.57
C ALA A 32 24.73 -21.01 10.15
N LEU A 33 25.47 -19.93 9.91
CA LEU A 33 26.17 -19.73 8.65
C LEU A 33 27.15 -20.91 8.48
N ALA A 34 26.93 -21.71 7.45
CA ALA A 34 27.88 -22.75 7.09
C ALA A 34 29.23 -22.09 6.76
N PRO A 35 30.38 -22.70 7.16
CA PRO A 35 31.68 -22.18 6.76
C PRO A 35 31.78 -22.22 5.24
N ILE A 36 32.00 -21.07 4.63
CA ILE A 36 32.28 -20.97 3.19
C ILE A 36 33.65 -21.64 2.98
N ALA A 37 33.68 -22.70 2.18
CA ALA A 37 34.91 -23.26 1.67
C ALA A 37 35.67 -22.18 0.89
N GLU A 38 36.94 -22.00 1.21
CA GLU A 38 37.84 -21.02 0.62
C GLU A 38 37.90 -21.22 -0.90
N ALA A 39 37.37 -20.26 -1.66
CA ALA A 39 37.43 -20.25 -3.12
C ALA A 39 38.83 -19.77 -3.58
N PRO A 40 39.37 -20.27 -4.70
CA PRO A 40 40.69 -19.88 -5.18
C PRO A 40 40.76 -18.40 -5.57
N ALA A 41 41.96 -17.84 -5.44
CA ALA A 41 42.33 -16.44 -5.62
C ALA A 41 41.75 -15.74 -6.85
N ALA A 42 41.37 -14.48 -6.63
CA ALA A 42 40.75 -13.57 -7.58
C ALA A 42 41.62 -13.26 -8.81
N ALA A 43 40.98 -13.31 -9.99
CA ALA A 43 41.44 -12.60 -11.18
C ALA A 43 41.11 -11.10 -11.06
N PRO A 44 41.86 -10.20 -11.73
CA PRO A 44 41.73 -8.76 -11.55
C PRO A 44 40.36 -8.22 -12.01
N PRO A 45 39.87 -7.12 -11.40
CA PRO A 45 38.53 -6.63 -11.64
C PRO A 45 38.39 -6.06 -13.05
N VAL A 46 37.48 -6.65 -13.83
CA VAL A 46 36.92 -5.99 -15.02
C VAL A 46 35.96 -4.92 -14.51
N ALA A 47 36.25 -3.67 -14.85
CA ALA A 47 35.39 -2.54 -14.55
C ALA A 47 33.96 -2.81 -15.06
N ALA A 48 33.01 -2.93 -14.14
CA ALA A 48 31.60 -2.88 -14.46
C ALA A 48 31.27 -1.45 -14.88
N PRO A 49 30.60 -1.22 -16.02
CA PRO A 49 30.01 0.08 -16.27
C PRO A 49 28.92 0.30 -15.23
N GLU A 50 29.07 1.33 -14.41
CA GLU A 50 27.99 1.93 -13.64
C GLU A 50 26.96 2.49 -14.62
N THR A 51 26.10 1.63 -15.17
CA THR A 51 24.82 2.09 -15.71
C THR A 51 23.82 1.97 -14.58
N MET A 52 23.81 2.99 -13.73
CA MET A 52 22.58 3.32 -13.00
C MET A 52 21.49 3.41 -14.06
N ALA A 53 20.58 2.44 -14.06
CA ALA A 53 19.33 2.55 -14.80
C ALA A 53 18.60 3.78 -14.25
N GLN A 54 18.80 4.92 -14.91
CA GLN A 54 17.92 6.07 -14.80
C GLN A 54 16.53 5.54 -15.13
N ALA A 55 15.66 5.50 -14.11
CA ALA A 55 14.24 5.48 -14.35
C ALA A 55 13.95 6.63 -15.34
N PRO A 56 13.15 6.41 -16.39
CA PRO A 56 12.88 7.48 -17.34
C PRO A 56 12.36 8.68 -16.56
N GLU A 57 13.14 9.75 -16.62
CA GLU A 57 12.79 11.06 -16.12
C GLU A 57 11.56 11.46 -16.94
N SER A 58 10.38 11.20 -16.38
CA SER A 58 9.14 11.75 -16.89
C SER A 58 9.37 13.25 -17.00
N ALA A 59 9.28 13.78 -18.22
CA ALA A 59 9.57 15.17 -18.52
C ALA A 59 9.03 16.07 -17.42
N ALA A 60 9.94 16.62 -16.61
CA ALA A 60 9.62 17.48 -15.49
C ALA A 60 9.00 18.75 -16.09
N SER A 61 7.68 18.75 -16.16
CA SER A 61 6.90 19.98 -16.14
C SER A 61 7.36 20.76 -14.90
N GLU A 62 7.43 22.10 -14.96
CA GLU A 62 7.72 22.92 -13.78
C GLU A 62 6.99 22.35 -12.55
N PRO A 63 7.64 22.25 -11.37
CA PRO A 63 7.05 21.58 -10.24
C PRO A 63 5.75 22.29 -9.88
N ALA A 64 4.63 21.68 -10.26
CA ALA A 64 3.32 22.21 -9.98
C ALA A 64 3.22 22.38 -8.46
N ASN A 65 3.04 23.61 -8.01
CA ASN A 65 2.97 23.96 -6.61
C ASN A 65 1.50 24.05 -6.19
N TYR A 66 1.06 23.10 -5.37
CA TYR A 66 -0.29 22.99 -4.84
C TYR A 66 -0.27 23.23 -3.32
N PRO A 67 -0.12 24.48 -2.85
CA PRO A 67 -0.13 24.79 -1.42
C PRO A 67 -1.47 24.40 -0.80
N ILE A 68 -1.44 23.90 0.44
CA ILE A 68 -2.66 23.45 1.12
C ILE A 68 -3.61 24.62 1.41
N GLU A 69 -3.04 25.82 1.58
CA GLU A 69 -3.75 27.07 1.85
C GLU A 69 -4.61 27.53 0.66
N ALA A 70 -4.30 27.06 -0.56
CA ALA A 70 -5.09 27.38 -1.76
C ALA A 70 -6.36 26.53 -1.91
N ILE A 71 -6.58 25.53 -1.03
CA ILE A 71 -7.81 24.75 -1.01
C ILE A 71 -8.91 25.59 -0.35
N ALA A 72 -9.88 26.02 -1.15
CA ALA A 72 -11.03 26.77 -0.64
C ALA A 72 -11.95 25.88 0.22
N PRO A 73 -12.51 26.39 1.33
CA PRO A 73 -13.54 25.69 2.09
C PRO A 73 -14.76 25.36 1.22
N ALA A 74 -15.41 24.23 1.54
CA ALA A 74 -16.65 23.85 0.87
C ALA A 74 -17.74 24.93 1.06
N PRO A 75 -18.55 25.25 0.03
CA PRO A 75 -19.66 26.19 0.15
C PRO A 75 -20.64 25.74 1.25
N GLY A 76 -20.90 26.60 2.23
CA GLY A 76 -21.80 26.29 3.36
C GLY A 76 -21.15 25.55 4.52
N ALA A 77 -19.83 25.30 4.50
CA ALA A 77 -19.11 24.82 5.67
C ALA A 77 -19.16 25.89 6.79
N SER A 78 -19.63 25.50 7.97
CA SER A 78 -19.43 26.27 9.20
C SER A 78 -17.92 26.39 9.49
N ALA A 79 -17.54 27.32 10.36
CA ALA A 79 -16.14 27.67 10.67
C ALA A 79 -15.20 26.44 10.64
N ALA A 80 -14.07 26.58 9.92
CA ALA A 80 -13.12 25.50 9.72
C ALA A 80 -12.72 24.89 11.08
N LEU A 81 -13.00 23.60 11.25
CA LEU A 81 -12.57 22.85 12.43
C LEU A 81 -11.04 22.94 12.56
N PRO A 82 -10.51 22.97 13.79
CA PRO A 82 -9.08 23.10 14.00
C PRO A 82 -8.30 21.93 13.37
N PRO A 83 -7.04 22.17 12.98
CA PRO A 83 -6.16 21.13 12.48
C PRO A 83 -5.93 20.06 13.55
N ILE A 84 -5.81 18.81 13.12
CA ILE A 84 -5.41 17.70 13.97
C ILE A 84 -3.89 17.72 14.01
N VAL A 85 -3.33 18.08 15.17
CA VAL A 85 -1.89 18.18 15.40
C VAL A 85 -1.37 17.16 16.40
N ALA A 86 -2.27 16.51 17.16
CA ALA A 86 -1.90 15.44 18.06
C ALA A 86 -1.48 14.21 17.25
N GLU A 87 -0.32 13.66 17.56
CA GLU A 87 0.16 12.39 17.00
C GLU A 87 -0.56 11.16 17.57
N ASP A 88 -1.49 11.38 18.51
CA ASP A 88 -2.34 10.30 19.01
C ASP A 88 -3.32 9.84 17.92
N ASP A 89 -3.23 8.55 17.59
CA ASP A 89 -4.11 7.84 16.66
C ASP A 89 -5.60 8.01 16.99
N ASN A 90 -5.96 8.29 18.26
CA ASN A 90 -7.36 8.46 18.64
C ASN A 90 -8.03 9.67 17.97
N ALA A 91 -7.33 10.81 17.84
CA ALA A 91 -7.91 11.99 17.21
C ALA A 91 -8.18 11.76 15.72
N VAL A 92 -7.23 11.12 15.03
CA VAL A 92 -7.37 10.71 13.63
C VAL A 92 -8.49 9.68 13.48
N ARG A 93 -8.48 8.64 14.31
CA ARG A 93 -9.52 7.59 14.31
C ARG A 93 -10.91 8.20 14.47
N ASN A 94 -11.11 9.05 15.47
CA ASN A 94 -12.40 9.68 15.73
C ASN A 94 -12.88 10.48 14.53
N ALA A 95 -12.02 11.34 13.98
CA ALA A 95 -12.37 12.17 12.81
C ALA A 95 -12.69 11.33 11.57
N VAL A 96 -11.96 10.24 11.33
CA VAL A 96 -12.22 9.32 10.22
C VAL A 96 -13.55 8.57 10.44
N THR A 97 -13.84 8.11 11.66
CA THR A 97 -15.10 7.41 11.96
C THR A 97 -16.32 8.33 11.97
N GLU A 98 -16.14 9.62 12.28
CA GLU A 98 -17.18 10.64 12.21
C GLU A 98 -17.59 10.89 10.75
N LEU A 99 -16.61 10.99 9.84
CA LEU A 99 -16.86 11.17 8.42
C LEU A 99 -17.49 9.93 7.76
N LEU A 100 -16.94 8.75 8.04
CA LEU A 100 -17.22 7.54 7.26
C LEU A 100 -18.27 6.63 7.90
N GLY A 101 -18.63 6.88 9.16
CA GLY A 101 -19.35 5.92 9.99
C GLY A 101 -18.39 4.89 10.58
N ARG A 102 -18.55 4.59 11.88
CA ARG A 102 -17.64 3.70 12.63
C ARG A 102 -17.54 2.30 12.02
N GLU A 103 -18.67 1.71 11.65
CA GLU A 103 -18.72 0.36 11.10
C GLU A 103 -17.98 0.28 9.75
N GLN A 104 -18.25 1.22 8.84
CA GLN A 104 -17.64 1.24 7.52
C GLN A 104 -16.14 1.52 7.61
N ALA A 105 -15.74 2.49 8.44
CA ALA A 105 -14.34 2.81 8.68
C ALA A 105 -13.56 1.58 9.18
N LEU A 106 -14.07 0.87 10.18
CA LEU A 106 -13.37 -0.30 10.76
C LEU A 106 -13.44 -1.56 9.88
N SER A 107 -14.39 -1.61 8.93
CA SER A 107 -14.50 -2.72 7.99
C SER A 107 -13.52 -2.61 6.82
N PHE A 108 -13.20 -1.38 6.40
CA PHE A 108 -12.38 -1.13 5.21
C PHE A 108 -11.00 -0.56 5.50
N LEU A 109 -10.77 0.05 6.66
CA LEU A 109 -9.54 0.79 6.97
C LEU A 109 -8.78 0.20 8.16
N ASP A 110 -7.45 0.23 8.06
CA ASP A 110 -6.55 0.06 9.21
C ASP A 110 -6.18 1.45 9.73
N LEU A 111 -6.80 1.84 10.84
CA LEU A 111 -6.62 3.16 11.47
C LEU A 111 -5.44 3.20 12.46
N SER A 112 -4.59 2.17 12.50
CA SER A 112 -3.32 2.22 13.25
C SER A 112 -2.29 3.01 12.45
N ASP A 113 -1.61 3.97 13.08
CA ASP A 113 -0.58 4.78 12.43
C ASP A 113 -1.03 5.42 11.10
N PHE A 114 -2.30 5.83 11.05
CA PHE A 114 -3.02 6.03 9.80
C PHE A 114 -2.40 7.09 8.90
N ALA A 115 -1.94 8.21 9.46
CA ALA A 115 -1.31 9.28 8.71
C ALA A 115 -0.03 8.79 7.99
N ARG A 116 0.85 8.08 8.70
CA ARG A 116 2.08 7.51 8.12
C ARG A 116 1.78 6.45 7.07
N ARG A 117 0.80 5.58 7.29
CA ARG A 117 0.36 4.59 6.29
C ARG A 117 -0.20 5.22 5.03
N ILE A 118 -1.01 6.29 5.17
CA ILE A 118 -1.54 7.05 4.03
C ILE A 118 -0.41 7.64 3.20
N VAL A 119 0.51 8.36 3.84
CA VAL A 119 1.65 8.99 3.17
C VAL A 119 2.51 7.96 2.45
N ALA A 120 2.89 6.88 3.14
CA ALA A 120 3.68 5.81 2.54
C ALA A 120 2.93 5.12 1.39
N THR A 121 1.61 4.98 1.49
CA THR A 121 0.81 4.37 0.42
C THR A 121 0.72 5.28 -0.79
N VAL A 122 0.39 6.55 -0.62
CA VAL A 122 0.32 7.54 -1.71
C VAL A 122 1.66 7.58 -2.45
N ASP A 123 2.77 7.70 -1.72
CA ASP A 123 4.09 7.74 -2.34
C ASP A 123 4.43 6.44 -3.10
N ASN A 124 4.04 5.28 -2.57
CA ASN A 124 4.31 3.99 -3.21
C ASN A 124 3.41 3.70 -4.41
N LEU A 125 2.23 4.31 -4.53
CA LEU A 125 1.32 4.09 -5.67
C LEU A 125 1.93 4.55 -7.00
N ALA A 126 2.77 5.58 -6.96
CA ALA A 126 3.52 6.11 -8.10
C ALA A 126 4.83 5.36 -8.39
N ARG A 127 5.19 4.36 -7.59
CA ARG A 127 6.41 3.55 -7.76
C ARG A 127 6.08 2.19 -8.38
N GLY A 128 7.08 1.49 -8.91
CA GLY A 128 6.89 0.16 -9.51
C GLY A 128 6.43 -0.94 -8.53
N HIS A 129 6.63 -0.73 -7.22
CA HIS A 129 6.22 -1.65 -6.17
C HIS A 129 5.60 -0.91 -4.98
N ALA A 130 4.50 -1.44 -4.45
CA ALA A 130 3.87 -0.99 -3.22
C ALA A 130 3.75 -2.13 -2.22
N ALA A 131 4.40 -1.99 -1.07
CA ALA A 131 4.37 -3.01 -0.02
C ALA A 131 2.99 -3.04 0.65
N SER A 132 2.19 -4.07 0.34
CA SER A 132 0.82 -4.24 0.87
C SER A 132 0.68 -4.14 2.39
N ARG A 133 1.75 -4.42 3.17
CA ARG A 133 1.77 -4.28 4.63
C ARG A 133 1.54 -2.84 5.13
N LEU A 134 1.84 -1.85 4.29
CA LEU A 134 1.73 -0.43 4.62
C LEU A 134 0.38 0.16 4.23
N TRP A 135 -0.47 -0.61 3.55
CA TRP A 135 -1.75 -0.10 3.08
C TRP A 135 -2.67 0.22 4.27
N PRO A 136 -3.34 1.40 4.27
CA PRO A 136 -4.28 1.80 5.30
C PRO A 136 -5.67 1.18 5.09
N VAL A 137 -5.78 0.15 4.24
CA VAL A 137 -7.02 -0.50 3.85
C VAL A 137 -6.96 -2.00 4.09
N ALA A 138 -8.11 -2.62 4.36
CA ALA A 138 -8.24 -4.05 4.49
C ALA A 138 -7.87 -4.77 3.18
N PRO A 139 -7.20 -5.93 3.24
CA PRO A 139 -6.90 -6.72 2.05
C PRO A 139 -8.17 -7.15 1.30
N ALA A 140 -8.09 -7.21 -0.02
CA ALA A 140 -9.19 -7.71 -0.83
C ALA A 140 -9.54 -9.17 -0.45
N PRO A 141 -10.83 -9.50 -0.32
CA PRO A 141 -11.27 -10.85 0.04
C PRO A 141 -10.91 -11.85 -1.05
N ALA A 142 -10.81 -13.13 -0.66
CA ALA A 142 -10.47 -14.25 -1.53
C ALA A 142 -9.11 -14.13 -2.24
N ARG A 143 -8.70 -15.20 -2.92
CA ARG A 143 -7.46 -15.23 -3.72
C ARG A 143 -7.65 -14.53 -5.06
N PHE A 144 -6.53 -14.11 -5.67
CA PHE A 144 -6.52 -13.67 -7.05
C PHE A 144 -6.93 -14.82 -7.97
N LEU A 145 -7.84 -14.55 -8.89
CA LEU A 145 -8.44 -15.56 -9.76
C LEU A 145 -7.82 -15.50 -11.16
N VAL A 146 -7.49 -16.64 -11.73
CA VAL A 146 -7.06 -16.73 -13.13
C VAL A 146 -7.91 -17.73 -13.87
N VAL A 147 -8.06 -17.52 -15.17
CA VAL A 147 -8.66 -18.47 -16.10
C VAL A 147 -7.60 -18.85 -17.13
N GLU A 148 -7.39 -20.15 -17.31
CA GLU A 148 -6.51 -20.66 -18.36
C GLU A 148 -7.31 -20.90 -19.63
N LYS A 149 -6.80 -20.41 -20.75
CA LYS A 149 -7.33 -20.69 -22.09
C LYS A 149 -6.16 -20.96 -23.02
N ASP A 150 -6.19 -22.12 -23.69
CA ASP A 150 -5.15 -22.53 -24.65
C ASP A 150 -3.72 -22.48 -24.06
N GLY A 151 -3.55 -22.83 -22.78
CA GLY A 151 -2.26 -22.80 -22.07
C GLY A 151 -1.81 -21.40 -21.64
N VAL A 152 -2.66 -20.38 -21.79
CA VAL A 152 -2.39 -19.00 -21.41
C VAL A 152 -3.29 -18.59 -20.24
N GLU A 153 -2.69 -18.01 -19.19
CA GLU A 153 -3.42 -17.51 -18.02
C GLU A 153 -3.87 -16.07 -18.19
N TYR A 154 -5.13 -15.79 -17.89
CA TYR A 154 -5.73 -14.45 -17.92
C TYR A 154 -6.31 -14.09 -16.55
N ILE A 155 -6.36 -12.79 -16.26
CA ILE A 155 -7.11 -12.27 -15.11
C ILE A 155 -8.59 -12.67 -15.27
N ALA A 156 -9.10 -13.48 -14.36
CA ALA A 156 -10.50 -13.87 -14.41
C ALA A 156 -11.43 -12.67 -14.10
N GLY A 157 -12.57 -12.61 -14.77
CA GLY A 157 -13.56 -11.53 -14.60
C GLY A 157 -14.06 -11.36 -13.15
N GLY A 158 -14.09 -12.45 -12.38
CA GLY A 158 -14.45 -12.44 -10.95
C GLY A 158 -13.49 -11.65 -10.06
N ASN A 159 -12.29 -11.26 -10.53
CA ASN A 159 -11.42 -10.40 -9.74
C ASN A 159 -12.04 -9.05 -9.42
N GLY A 160 -12.78 -8.45 -10.36
CA GLY A 160 -13.41 -7.16 -10.11
C GLY A 160 -14.44 -7.22 -8.97
N GLU A 161 -15.13 -8.36 -8.82
CA GLU A 161 -16.15 -8.53 -7.79
C GLU A 161 -15.58 -8.44 -6.36
N ARG A 162 -14.33 -8.88 -6.17
CA ARG A 162 -13.60 -8.82 -4.90
C ARG A 162 -13.43 -7.37 -4.41
N TYR A 163 -13.36 -6.42 -5.33
CA TYR A 163 -13.16 -5.01 -5.02
C TYR A 163 -14.45 -4.19 -4.97
N ASN A 164 -15.59 -4.75 -5.42
CA ASN A 164 -16.85 -4.01 -5.53
C ASN A 164 -17.27 -3.32 -4.22
N ALA A 165 -17.17 -4.01 -3.09
CA ALA A 165 -17.56 -3.46 -1.80
C ALA A 165 -16.70 -2.24 -1.41
N PHE A 166 -15.37 -2.38 -1.58
CA PHE A 166 -14.43 -1.30 -1.32
C PHE A 166 -14.62 -0.12 -2.28
N VAL A 167 -14.78 -0.39 -3.58
CA VAL A 167 -14.99 0.69 -4.57
C VAL A 167 -16.28 1.44 -4.28
N ARG A 168 -17.40 0.74 -4.02
CA ARG A 168 -18.66 1.40 -3.63
C ARG A 168 -18.49 2.27 -2.39
N PHE A 169 -17.81 1.75 -1.37
CA PHE A 169 -17.50 2.50 -0.15
C PHE A 169 -16.74 3.79 -0.47
N VAL A 170 -15.62 3.70 -1.19
CA VAL A 170 -14.79 4.88 -1.55
C VAL A 170 -15.56 5.88 -2.41
N THR A 171 -16.32 5.41 -3.39
CA THR A 171 -17.06 6.29 -4.31
C THR A 171 -18.26 6.97 -3.65
N ALA A 172 -18.78 6.41 -2.55
CA ALA A 172 -19.91 6.98 -1.80
C ALA A 172 -19.51 8.06 -0.80
N ILE A 173 -18.22 8.20 -0.47
CA ILE A 173 -17.74 9.23 0.45
C ILE A 173 -18.06 10.61 -0.14
N ASP A 174 -18.56 11.54 0.67
CA ASP A 174 -18.71 12.93 0.25
C ASP A 174 -17.33 13.59 0.00
N SER A 175 -17.11 14.13 -1.20
CA SER A 175 -15.80 14.67 -1.58
C SER A 175 -15.44 15.95 -0.86
N ASP A 176 -16.42 16.81 -0.58
CA ASP A 176 -16.20 18.05 0.16
C ASP A 176 -15.74 17.74 1.59
N ALA A 177 -16.46 16.84 2.27
CA ALA A 177 -16.14 16.41 3.63
C ALA A 177 -14.82 15.63 3.70
N ALA A 178 -14.50 14.80 2.70
CA ALA A 178 -13.20 14.13 2.60
C ALA A 178 -12.04 15.12 2.46
N VAL A 179 -12.20 16.16 1.62
CA VAL A 179 -11.17 17.19 1.44
C VAL A 179 -11.04 18.05 2.69
N ALA A 180 -12.14 18.37 3.36
CA ALA A 180 -12.10 19.09 4.64
C ALA A 180 -11.33 18.30 5.71
N LEU A 181 -11.55 16.98 5.81
CA LEU A 181 -10.77 16.12 6.70
C LEU A 181 -9.29 16.05 6.29
N TYR A 182 -9.00 15.96 4.99
CA TYR A 182 -7.63 15.97 4.47
C TYR A 182 -6.87 17.25 4.88
N VAL A 183 -7.49 18.44 4.71
CA VAL A 183 -6.90 19.73 5.12
C VAL A 183 -6.65 19.77 6.62
N ARG A 184 -7.60 19.30 7.44
CA ARG A 184 -7.40 19.23 8.90
C ARG A 184 -6.26 18.29 9.31
N MET A 185 -6.10 17.17 8.61
CA MET A 185 -5.04 16.19 8.87
C MET A 185 -3.68 16.58 8.26
N TYR A 186 -3.65 17.62 7.42
CA TYR A 186 -2.46 17.95 6.64
C TYR A 186 -1.18 18.15 7.46
N PRO A 187 -1.18 18.76 8.66
CA PRO A 187 0.04 18.86 9.47
C PRO A 187 0.67 17.50 9.80
N LEU A 188 -0.14 16.49 10.11
CA LEU A 188 0.34 15.13 10.38
C LEU A 188 0.84 14.44 9.11
N LEU A 189 0.15 14.63 7.99
CA LEU A 189 0.53 14.06 6.70
C LEU A 189 1.82 14.69 6.16
N GLN A 190 1.96 16.00 6.26
CA GLN A 190 3.16 16.73 5.89
C GLN A 190 4.36 16.29 6.72
N LYS A 191 4.21 16.23 8.06
CA LYS A 191 5.27 15.73 8.94
C LYS A 191 5.67 14.30 8.58
N ALA A 192 4.70 13.40 8.42
CA ALA A 192 4.97 12.01 8.05
C ALA A 192 5.66 11.87 6.68
N TYR A 193 5.41 12.81 5.76
CA TYR A 193 6.07 12.83 4.45
C TYR A 193 7.53 13.32 4.55
N GLU A 194 7.79 14.32 5.38
CA GLU A 194 9.15 14.75 5.69
C GLU A 194 9.95 13.64 6.40
N ASP A 195 9.33 12.99 7.39
CA ASP A 195 9.90 11.85 8.13
C ASP A 195 10.18 10.64 7.21
N LEU A 196 9.46 10.52 6.10
CA LEU A 196 9.70 9.49 5.06
C LEU A 196 10.97 9.77 4.24
N GLY A 197 11.59 10.95 4.39
CA GLY A 197 12.83 11.34 3.71
C GLY A 197 12.64 12.43 2.65
N TYR A 198 11.56 13.22 2.75
CA TYR A 198 11.26 14.31 1.81
C TYR A 198 11.25 15.69 2.49
N PRO A 199 12.33 16.10 3.18
CA PRO A 199 12.37 17.37 3.90
C PRO A 199 12.12 18.56 2.96
N GLY A 200 11.24 19.47 3.37
CA GLY A 200 10.90 20.68 2.62
C GLY A 200 10.08 20.48 1.35
N LYS A 201 9.61 19.26 1.06
CA LYS A 201 8.69 18.98 -0.05
C LYS A 201 7.25 18.90 0.45
N TYR A 202 6.31 19.41 -0.35
CA TYR A 202 4.89 19.41 0.00
C TYR A 202 4.22 18.07 -0.31
N PHE A 203 3.53 17.50 0.67
CA PHE A 203 2.78 16.26 0.48
C PHE A 203 1.61 16.43 -0.51
N ASN A 204 0.95 17.60 -0.54
CA ASN A 204 -0.15 17.83 -1.48
C ASN A 204 0.30 17.77 -2.95
N ASN A 205 1.52 18.22 -3.25
CA ASN A 205 2.09 18.10 -4.60
C ASN A 205 2.22 16.62 -4.99
N ARG A 206 2.73 15.80 -4.06
CA ARG A 206 2.86 14.35 -4.26
C ARG A 206 1.50 13.68 -4.44
N LEU A 207 0.50 14.08 -3.65
CA LEU A 207 -0.87 13.57 -3.78
C LEU A 207 -1.45 13.88 -5.17
N VAL A 208 -1.37 15.12 -5.63
CA VAL A 208 -1.88 15.52 -6.95
C VAL A 208 -1.16 14.79 -8.07
N GLU A 209 0.17 14.68 -8.01
CA GLU A 209 0.98 13.93 -8.97
C GLU A 209 0.54 12.46 -9.05
N VAL A 210 0.36 11.80 -7.90
CA VAL A 210 -0.10 10.41 -7.84
C VAL A 210 -1.50 10.28 -8.43
N ILE A 211 -2.42 11.20 -8.11
CA ILE A 211 -3.76 11.21 -8.72
C ILE A 211 -3.65 11.30 -10.26
N ASP A 212 -2.82 12.21 -10.78
CA ASP A 212 -2.61 12.37 -12.21
C ASP A 212 -2.09 11.08 -12.86
N GLN A 213 -1.13 10.41 -12.23
CA GLN A 213 -0.65 9.11 -12.70
C GLN A 213 -1.74 8.03 -12.66
N LEU A 214 -2.56 7.96 -11.61
CA LEU A 214 -3.65 6.99 -11.54
C LEU A 214 -4.71 7.23 -12.62
N LEU A 215 -4.99 8.49 -12.95
CA LEU A 215 -5.93 8.85 -14.02
C LEU A 215 -5.46 8.38 -15.41
N GLN A 216 -4.15 8.23 -15.60
CA GLN A 216 -3.53 7.69 -16.81
C GLN A 216 -3.53 6.14 -16.89
N THR A 217 -4.14 5.43 -15.94
CA THR A 217 -4.28 3.96 -16.03
C THR A 217 -4.96 3.57 -17.34
N PRO A 218 -4.43 2.61 -18.13
CA PRO A 218 -5.07 2.21 -19.38
C PRO A 218 -6.39 1.46 -19.12
N GLU A 219 -7.26 1.41 -20.13
CA GLU A 219 -8.51 0.66 -20.12
C GLU A 219 -8.47 -0.38 -21.25
N PRO A 220 -7.80 -1.54 -21.03
CA PRO A 220 -7.66 -2.55 -22.06
C PRO A 220 -9.01 -3.11 -22.50
N SER A 221 -9.21 -3.27 -23.81
CA SER A 221 -10.41 -3.89 -24.39
C SER A 221 -10.39 -5.42 -24.30
N GLU A 222 -9.20 -6.01 -24.20
CA GLU A 222 -8.99 -7.46 -24.17
C GLU A 222 -8.71 -7.97 -22.74
N PRO A 223 -9.00 -9.26 -22.46
CA PRO A 223 -8.60 -9.88 -21.20
C PRO A 223 -7.10 -9.76 -20.97
N ILE A 224 -6.72 -9.33 -19.78
CA ILE A 224 -5.31 -9.11 -19.45
C ILE A 224 -4.64 -10.44 -19.16
N GLN A 225 -3.61 -10.78 -19.93
CA GLN A 225 -2.79 -11.96 -19.71
C GLN A 225 -1.83 -11.76 -18.52
N VAL A 226 -1.64 -12.82 -17.75
CA VAL A 226 -0.71 -12.86 -16.62
C VAL A 226 0.21 -14.08 -16.69
N THR A 227 1.34 -13.99 -16.00
CA THR A 227 2.25 -15.11 -15.81
C THR A 227 2.54 -15.29 -14.32
N LEU A 228 2.57 -16.55 -13.87
CA LEU A 228 2.97 -16.86 -12.50
C LEU A 228 4.48 -16.64 -12.33
N MET A 229 4.88 -15.69 -11.48
CA MET A 229 6.27 -15.47 -11.12
C MET A 229 6.79 -16.68 -10.32
N ARG A 230 7.61 -17.49 -10.96
CA ARG A 230 8.34 -18.59 -10.31
C ARG A 230 9.63 -18.04 -9.72
N VAL A 231 9.68 -17.77 -8.41
CA VAL A 231 10.98 -17.53 -7.77
C VAL A 231 11.74 -18.86 -7.80
N LYS A 232 12.82 -18.89 -8.59
CA LYS A 232 13.75 -20.02 -8.66
C LYS A 232 14.69 -19.93 -7.46
N GLY A 233 14.33 -20.57 -6.35
CA GLY A 233 15.21 -20.78 -5.20
C GLY A 233 15.61 -22.25 -5.07
N PRO A 234 16.77 -22.57 -4.48
CA PRO A 234 17.18 -23.97 -4.22
C PRO A 234 16.30 -24.68 -3.20
N ILE A 235 15.44 -23.94 -2.49
CA ILE A 235 14.47 -24.46 -1.54
C ILE A 235 13.10 -24.37 -2.18
N ALA A 236 12.46 -25.52 -2.40
CA ALA A 236 11.05 -25.58 -2.77
C ALA A 236 10.22 -25.01 -1.61
N GLU A 237 9.84 -23.73 -1.72
CA GLU A 237 9.00 -23.12 -0.71
C GLU A 237 7.64 -23.79 -0.69
N LYS A 238 7.20 -24.25 0.49
CA LYS A 238 5.88 -24.86 0.70
C LYS A 238 4.70 -23.90 0.40
N ARG A 239 5.00 -22.63 0.11
CA ARG A 239 4.05 -21.59 -0.28
C ARG A 239 4.60 -20.90 -1.53
N PRO A 240 4.46 -21.50 -2.73
CA PRO A 240 4.92 -20.85 -3.95
C PRO A 240 4.21 -19.50 -4.01
N TRP A 241 5.00 -18.43 -3.95
CA TRP A 241 4.62 -17.05 -4.18
C TRP A 241 3.64 -16.98 -5.36
N ILE A 242 2.36 -16.84 -5.06
CA ILE A 242 1.27 -16.69 -6.03
C ILE A 242 1.27 -15.24 -6.50
N ARG A 243 2.41 -14.77 -7.01
CA ARG A 243 2.54 -13.42 -7.57
C ARG A 243 2.42 -13.56 -9.07
N TYR A 244 1.22 -13.27 -9.54
CA TYR A 244 0.99 -13.04 -10.95
C TYR A 244 1.59 -11.69 -11.35
N GLU A 245 2.31 -11.68 -12.46
CA GLU A 245 2.80 -10.49 -13.17
C GLU A 245 2.01 -10.34 -14.46
N TYR A 246 1.95 -9.12 -15.00
CA TYR A 246 1.38 -8.88 -16.31
C TYR A 246 2.30 -9.46 -17.38
N ALA A 247 1.73 -10.19 -18.34
CA ALA A 247 2.52 -10.73 -19.45
C ALA A 247 2.98 -9.63 -20.42
N ASP A 248 2.19 -8.57 -20.56
CA ASP A 248 2.56 -7.37 -21.32
C ASP A 248 3.58 -6.54 -20.53
N PRO A 249 4.82 -6.38 -21.03
CA PRO A 249 5.86 -5.61 -20.35
C PRO A 249 5.47 -4.14 -20.11
N THR A 250 4.64 -3.56 -20.98
CA THR A 250 4.17 -2.18 -20.85
C THR A 250 3.14 -2.03 -19.73
N LEU A 251 2.41 -3.10 -19.39
CA LEU A 251 1.53 -3.13 -18.22
C LEU A 251 2.32 -3.44 -16.95
N GLU A 252 3.30 -4.34 -17.01
CA GLU A 252 4.10 -4.72 -15.83
C GLU A 252 5.01 -3.58 -15.35
N ALA A 253 5.56 -2.79 -16.28
CA ALA A 253 6.40 -1.64 -15.95
C ALA A 253 5.62 -0.46 -15.32
N ARG A 254 4.28 -0.52 -15.27
CA ARG A 254 3.46 0.57 -14.73
C ARG A 254 3.61 0.71 -13.22
N PRO A 255 3.35 1.92 -12.69
CA PRO A 255 3.25 2.14 -11.26
C PRO A 255 2.27 1.19 -10.59
N ALA A 256 2.56 0.83 -9.34
CA ALA A 256 1.79 -0.10 -8.54
C ALA A 256 0.31 0.28 -8.47
N GLY A 257 0.00 1.58 -8.40
CA GLY A 257 -1.37 2.07 -8.39
C GLY A 257 -2.14 1.74 -9.68
N GLN A 258 -1.54 1.97 -10.84
CA GLN A 258 -2.14 1.61 -12.13
C GLN A 258 -2.30 0.08 -12.25
N LYS A 259 -1.28 -0.68 -11.81
CA LYS A 259 -1.34 -2.15 -11.76
C LYS A 259 -2.47 -2.65 -10.86
N ILE A 260 -2.70 -2.02 -9.71
CA ILE A 260 -3.81 -2.38 -8.82
C ILE A 260 -5.15 -2.09 -9.49
N MET A 261 -5.33 -0.91 -10.10
CA MET A 261 -6.58 -0.54 -10.79
C MET A 261 -6.92 -1.55 -11.90
N LEU A 262 -5.94 -1.94 -12.71
CA LEU A 262 -6.10 -3.00 -13.72
C LEU A 262 -6.60 -4.32 -13.12
N ARG A 263 -6.12 -4.73 -11.93
CA ARG A 263 -6.61 -5.93 -11.22
C ARG A 263 -8.03 -5.79 -10.70
N MET A 264 -8.52 -4.58 -10.49
CA MET A 264 -9.91 -4.32 -10.07
C MET A 264 -10.91 -4.42 -11.23
N GLY A 265 -10.43 -4.49 -12.48
CA GLY A 265 -11.25 -4.52 -13.68
C GLY A 265 -11.77 -3.15 -14.11
N LEU A 266 -12.27 -3.07 -15.36
CA LEU A 266 -12.64 -1.82 -16.02
C LEU A 266 -13.72 -1.02 -15.28
N ARG A 267 -14.80 -1.67 -14.84
CA ARG A 267 -15.91 -0.99 -14.15
C ARG A 267 -15.44 -0.27 -12.89
N ASN A 268 -14.66 -0.96 -12.06
CA ASN A 268 -14.14 -0.39 -10.82
C ASN A 268 -13.08 0.68 -11.10
N THR A 269 -12.22 0.45 -12.09
CA THR A 269 -11.24 1.44 -12.54
C THR A 269 -11.91 2.74 -13.00
N ALA A 270 -12.95 2.66 -13.82
CA ALA A 270 -13.69 3.82 -14.29
C ALA A 270 -14.36 4.59 -13.13
N ALA A 271 -14.97 3.88 -12.18
CA ALA A 271 -15.58 4.49 -11.00
C ALA A 271 -14.55 5.20 -10.11
N LEU A 272 -13.39 4.56 -9.88
CA LEU A 272 -12.29 5.17 -9.13
C LEU A 272 -11.71 6.37 -9.85
N LYS A 273 -11.49 6.32 -11.16
CA LYS A 273 -11.05 7.48 -11.94
C LYS A 273 -12.03 8.64 -11.83
N ALA A 274 -13.34 8.40 -11.88
CA ALA A 274 -14.34 9.45 -11.69
C ALA A 274 -14.20 10.12 -10.31
N LYS A 275 -14.07 9.33 -9.24
CA LYS A 275 -13.83 9.83 -7.88
C LYS A 275 -12.51 10.59 -7.75
N LEU A 276 -11.44 10.08 -8.36
CA LEU A 276 -10.12 10.72 -8.39
C LEU A 276 -10.14 12.07 -9.11
N ARG A 277 -10.84 12.20 -10.24
CA ARG A 277 -11.00 13.49 -10.95
C ARG A 277 -11.71 14.53 -10.08
N ASP A 278 -12.75 14.11 -9.37
CA ASP A 278 -13.49 14.99 -8.46
C ASP A 278 -12.61 15.46 -7.29
N LEU A 279 -11.89 14.54 -6.63
CA LEU A 279 -10.94 14.90 -5.58
C LEU A 279 -9.82 15.82 -6.11
N ARG A 280 -9.24 15.51 -7.27
CA ARG A 280 -8.17 16.30 -7.90
C ARG A 280 -8.56 17.76 -8.06
N LYS A 281 -9.78 18.04 -8.56
CA LYS A 281 -10.29 19.40 -8.75
C LYS A 281 -10.33 20.22 -7.46
N ARG A 282 -10.45 19.54 -6.32
CA ARG A 282 -10.59 20.15 -5.00
C ARG A 282 -9.24 20.34 -4.32
N VAL A 283 -8.32 19.37 -4.45
CA VAL A 283 -7.01 19.41 -3.79
C VAL A 283 -5.93 20.17 -4.56
N ALA A 284 -6.08 20.31 -5.89
CA ALA A 284 -5.15 21.09 -6.70
C ALA A 284 -5.30 22.62 -6.50
N GLY A 285 -6.20 23.07 -5.63
CA GLY A 285 -6.58 24.47 -5.52
C GLY A 285 -7.25 24.99 -6.81
N ARG A 286 -7.81 26.20 -6.77
CA ARG A 286 -8.07 26.93 -8.02
C ARG A 286 -6.74 27.53 -8.46
N THR A 287 -6.27 27.22 -9.66
CA THR A 287 -5.24 28.05 -10.31
C THR A 287 -5.78 29.47 -10.31
N ILE A 288 -5.15 30.34 -9.52
CA ILE A 288 -5.38 31.77 -9.63
C ILE A 288 -4.71 32.15 -10.95
N ASN A 289 -5.52 32.23 -12.01
CA ASN A 289 -5.12 32.90 -13.25
C ASN A 289 -5.07 34.41 -13.01
#